data_AF-A0A8J6Y2A2-F1
#
_entry.id   AF-A0A8J6Y2A2-F1
#
_cell.length_a   1.000
_cell.length_b   1.000
_cell.length_c   1.000
_cell.angle_alpha   90.00
_cell.angle_beta   90.00
_cell.angle_gamma   90.00
#
_symmetry.space_group_name_H-M   'P 1'
#
loop_
_entity.id
_entity.type
_entity.pdbx_description
1 polymer ?
#
loop_
_entity_poly.entity_id
_entity_poly.type
_entity_poly.pdbx_seq_one_letter_code
_entity_poly.pdbx_strand_id
1 'polypeptide(L)'
;MKSAPIDKQVFWPALLVVLAAIVPLMAFPDQSASVLDRAMSFITHSFGFLFLWFTFACLAVLLWFAFGKYGSVRFGGADATPEFRTLSWIAMLFCAGIGTSLLYWATIEWVYYYQAPPFGIEAEGDNVLEDLGSMIEQFSDWDWATVAIGVVALAALFAIGRFLPKLPGALVVMLAAIGLSAILDWEGGGIHVVGEI
;
A
#
# COMPACT_ATOMS: atom_id res chain seq x y z
N MET A 1 -26.35 -31.18 9.85
CA MET A 1 -26.22 -30.08 8.86
C MET A 1 -26.51 -30.68 7.49
N LYS A 2 -27.48 -30.15 6.73
CA LYS A 2 -27.72 -30.60 5.34
C LYS A 2 -26.52 -30.17 4.49
N SER A 3 -25.88 -31.08 3.77
CA SER A 3 -24.84 -30.72 2.80
C SER A 3 -25.45 -29.85 1.72
N ALA A 4 -24.92 -28.64 1.54
CA ALA A 4 -25.28 -27.82 0.39
C ALA A 4 -24.80 -28.53 -0.89
N PRO A 5 -25.66 -28.75 -1.89
CA PRO A 5 -25.24 -29.38 -3.13
C PRO A 5 -24.27 -28.47 -3.89
N ILE A 6 -23.23 -29.06 -4.50
CA ILE A 6 -22.29 -28.32 -5.36
C ILE A 6 -23.06 -27.76 -6.56
N ASP A 7 -22.93 -26.46 -6.80
CA ASP A 7 -23.43 -25.83 -8.02
C ASP A 7 -22.57 -26.27 -9.21
N LYS A 8 -23.10 -27.20 -10.00
CA LYS A 8 -22.41 -27.78 -11.16
C LYS A 8 -22.14 -26.77 -12.26
N GLN A 9 -22.96 -25.71 -12.38
CA GLN A 9 -22.81 -24.71 -13.43
C GLN A 9 -21.63 -23.78 -13.14
N VAL A 10 -21.28 -23.57 -11.88
CA VAL A 10 -20.11 -22.77 -11.49
C VAL A 10 -18.86 -23.65 -11.36
N PHE A 11 -19.01 -24.84 -10.76
CA PHE A 11 -17.88 -25.70 -10.44
C PHE A 11 -17.12 -26.21 -11.67
N TRP A 12 -17.83 -26.75 -12.67
CA TRP A 12 -17.19 -27.38 -13.82
C TRP A 12 -16.47 -26.38 -14.73
N PRO A 13 -17.04 -25.22 -15.08
CA PRO A 13 -16.32 -24.23 -15.86
C PRO A 13 -15.09 -23.68 -15.13
N ALA A 14 -15.20 -23.38 -13.82
CA ALA A 14 -14.06 -22.91 -13.04
C ALA A 14 -12.94 -23.96 -13.00
N LEU A 15 -13.28 -25.23 -12.76
CA LEU A 15 -12.31 -26.33 -12.75
C LEU A 15 -11.63 -26.50 -14.11
N LEU A 16 -12.40 -26.45 -15.21
CA LEU A 16 -11.87 -26.57 -16.56
C LEU A 16 -10.92 -25.42 -16.90
N VAL A 17 -11.26 -24.18 -16.53
CA VAL A 17 -10.39 -23.02 -16.77
C VAL A 17 -9.08 -23.15 -15.99
N VAL A 18 -9.15 -23.56 -14.72
CA VAL A 18 -7.95 -23.78 -13.89
C VAL A 18 -7.08 -24.90 -14.47
N LEU A 19 -7.67 -26.03 -14.85
CA LEU A 19 -6.91 -27.13 -15.46
C LEU A 19 -6.32 -26.73 -16.81
N ALA A 20 -7.06 -25.99 -17.64
CA ALA A 20 -6.57 -25.50 -18.92
C ALA A 20 -5.40 -24.52 -18.77
N ALA A 21 -5.32 -23.79 -17.66
CA ALA A 21 -4.15 -22.96 -17.34
C ALA A 21 -2.97 -23.79 -16.85
N ILE A 22 -3.20 -24.75 -15.93
CA ILE A 22 -2.14 -25.53 -15.27
C ILE A 22 -1.50 -26.57 -16.21
N VAL A 23 -2.29 -27.26 -17.02
CA VAL A 23 -1.79 -28.38 -17.84
C VAL A 23 -0.69 -27.94 -18.82
N PRO A 24 -0.84 -26.83 -19.59
CA PRO A 24 0.23 -26.33 -20.45
C PRO A 24 1.47 -25.88 -19.68
N LEU A 25 1.30 -25.24 -18.50
CA LEU A 25 2.39 -24.82 -17.63
C LEU A 25 3.26 -26.00 -17.17
N MET A 26 2.62 -27.14 -16.88
CA MET A 26 3.34 -28.36 -16.48
C MET A 26 3.93 -29.13 -17.66
N ALA A 27 3.23 -29.17 -18.80
CA ALA A 27 3.67 -29.94 -19.96
C ALA A 27 4.79 -29.25 -20.76
N PHE A 28 4.80 -27.91 -20.82
CA PHE A 28 5.74 -27.11 -21.61
C PHE A 28 6.23 -25.90 -20.80
N PRO A 29 7.08 -26.09 -19.77
CA PRO A 29 7.46 -25.02 -18.85
C PRO A 29 8.20 -23.87 -19.54
N ASP A 30 9.20 -24.15 -20.39
CA ASP A 30 10.01 -23.11 -21.05
C ASP A 30 9.20 -22.25 -22.00
N GLN A 31 8.33 -22.89 -22.80
CA GLN A 31 7.45 -22.19 -23.74
C GLN A 31 6.43 -21.34 -22.98
N SER A 32 5.85 -21.89 -21.91
CA SER A 32 4.88 -21.19 -21.08
C SER A 32 5.50 -19.98 -20.39
N ALA A 33 6.73 -20.09 -19.86
CA ALA A 33 7.47 -18.97 -19.29
C ALA A 33 7.66 -17.85 -20.31
N SER A 34 8.12 -18.19 -21.53
CA SER A 34 8.31 -17.18 -22.59
C SER A 34 7.02 -16.46 -23.00
N VAL A 35 5.88 -17.16 -22.97
CA VAL A 35 4.57 -16.58 -23.26
C VAL A 35 4.10 -15.68 -22.11
N LEU A 36 4.30 -16.12 -20.86
CA LEU A 36 3.97 -15.35 -19.67
C LEU A 36 4.80 -14.06 -19.59
N ASP A 37 6.10 -14.11 -19.88
CA ASP A 37 6.97 -12.93 -19.88
C ASP A 37 6.54 -11.91 -20.92
N ARG A 38 6.20 -12.36 -22.14
CA ARG A 38 5.65 -11.48 -23.20
C ARG A 38 4.33 -10.86 -22.77
N ALA A 39 3.43 -11.65 -22.18
CA ALA A 39 2.15 -11.15 -21.68
C ALA A 39 2.35 -10.15 -20.54
N MET A 40 3.23 -10.44 -19.58
CA MET A 40 3.56 -9.54 -18.47
C MET A 40 4.15 -8.23 -18.99
N SER A 41 5.14 -8.29 -19.88
CA SER A 41 5.76 -7.11 -20.49
C SER A 41 4.73 -6.26 -21.24
N PHE A 42 3.86 -6.90 -22.04
CA PHE A 42 2.79 -6.21 -22.75
C PHE A 42 1.81 -5.51 -21.80
N ILE A 43 1.32 -6.20 -20.77
CA ILE A 43 0.38 -5.65 -19.81
C ILE A 43 1.02 -4.48 -19.04
N THR A 44 2.22 -4.67 -18.51
CA THR A 44 2.91 -3.63 -17.74
C THR A 44 3.22 -2.40 -18.59
N HIS A 45 3.65 -2.58 -19.84
CA HIS A 45 4.03 -1.45 -20.69
C HIS A 45 2.82 -0.72 -21.29
N SER A 46 1.79 -1.45 -21.74
CA SER A 46 0.61 -0.85 -22.36
C SER A 46 -0.45 -0.38 -21.36
N PHE A 47 -0.61 -1.09 -20.23
CA PHE A 47 -1.67 -0.82 -19.24
C PHE A 47 -1.15 -0.35 -17.88
N GLY A 48 0.16 -0.22 -17.67
CA GLY A 48 0.74 0.21 -16.40
C GLY A 48 0.16 1.55 -15.89
N PHE A 49 -0.05 2.52 -16.78
CA PHE A 49 -0.67 3.80 -16.42
C PHE A 49 -2.12 3.62 -15.91
N LEU A 50 -2.88 2.68 -16.49
CA LEU A 50 -4.25 2.39 -16.07
C LEU A 50 -4.27 1.81 -14.65
N PHE A 51 -3.33 0.92 -14.33
CA PHE A 51 -3.18 0.38 -12.97
C PHE A 51 -2.91 1.47 -11.94
N LEU A 52 -2.03 2.43 -12.26
CA LEU A 52 -1.74 3.57 -11.38
C LEU A 52 -2.99 4.43 -11.17
N TRP A 53 -3.64 4.88 -12.25
CA TRP A 53 -4.85 5.69 -12.17
C TRP A 53 -6.00 4.99 -11.46
N PHE A 54 -6.18 3.69 -11.70
CA PHE A 54 -7.19 2.90 -11.00
C PHE A 54 -6.90 2.82 -9.51
N THR A 55 -5.64 2.65 -9.12
CA THR A 55 -5.23 2.64 -7.70
C THR A 55 -5.50 3.99 -7.04
N PHE A 56 -5.14 5.09 -7.71
CA PHE A 56 -5.46 6.45 -7.24
C PHE A 56 -6.97 6.68 -7.14
N ALA A 57 -7.75 6.22 -8.12
CA ALA A 57 -9.20 6.34 -8.12
C ALA A 57 -9.84 5.56 -6.97
N CYS A 58 -9.41 4.32 -6.72
CA CYS A 58 -9.85 3.52 -5.58
C CYS A 58 -9.53 4.21 -4.25
N LEU A 59 -8.31 4.74 -4.10
CA LEU A 59 -7.93 5.51 -2.92
C LEU A 59 -8.82 6.75 -2.75
N ALA A 60 -9.03 7.52 -3.81
CA ALA A 60 -9.88 8.70 -3.79
C ALA A 60 -11.33 8.36 -3.39
N VAL A 61 -11.87 7.24 -3.90
CA VAL A 61 -13.20 6.74 -3.53
C VAL A 61 -13.25 6.34 -2.05
N LEU A 62 -12.23 5.64 -1.54
CA LEU A 62 -12.15 5.29 -0.12
C LEU A 62 -12.07 6.52 0.78
N LEU A 63 -11.26 7.51 0.40
CA LEU A 63 -11.18 8.79 1.11
C LEU A 63 -12.51 9.55 1.04
N TRP A 64 -13.19 9.52 -0.09
CA TRP A 64 -14.52 10.11 -0.24
C TRP A 64 -15.56 9.39 0.63
N PHE A 65 -15.50 8.07 0.78
CA PHE A 65 -16.36 7.37 1.73
C PHE A 65 -16.01 7.70 3.18
N ALA A 66 -14.72 7.81 3.51
CA ALA A 66 -14.26 8.10 4.87
C ALA A 66 -14.59 9.54 5.31
N PHE A 67 -14.42 10.54 4.44
CA PHE A 67 -14.60 11.96 4.77
C PHE A 67 -15.89 12.57 4.22
N GLY A 68 -16.54 11.91 3.27
CA GLY A 68 -17.78 12.38 2.68
C GLY A 68 -19.00 12.10 3.54
N LYS A 69 -20.17 12.38 2.95
CA LYS A 69 -21.48 12.26 3.62
C LYS A 69 -21.81 10.87 4.16
N TYR A 70 -21.10 9.83 3.69
CA TYR A 70 -21.32 8.44 4.07
C TYR A 70 -20.41 7.96 5.21
N GLY A 71 -19.39 8.72 5.63
CA GLY A 71 -18.44 8.27 6.66
C GLY A 71 -19.05 8.12 8.05
N SER A 72 -20.18 8.79 8.32
CA SER A 72 -20.93 8.68 9.58
C SER A 72 -22.00 7.58 9.57
N VAL A 73 -22.20 6.91 8.43
CA VAL A 73 -23.23 5.86 8.30
C VAL A 73 -22.77 4.60 9.03
N ARG A 74 -23.59 4.13 9.96
CA ARG A 74 -23.37 2.89 10.69
C ARG A 74 -23.93 1.70 9.91
N PHE A 75 -23.08 0.72 9.63
CA PHE A 75 -23.51 -0.57 9.09
C PHE A 75 -24.29 -1.34 10.17
N GLY A 76 -25.52 -1.78 9.86
CA GLY A 76 -26.42 -2.44 10.81
C GLY A 76 -27.53 -1.55 11.39
N GLY A 77 -27.59 -0.26 11.03
CA GLY A 77 -28.63 0.68 11.46
C GLY A 77 -28.13 1.77 12.41
N ALA A 78 -29.00 2.74 12.72
CA ALA A 78 -28.62 3.92 13.50
C ALA A 78 -28.13 3.60 14.92
N ASP A 79 -28.73 2.58 15.55
CA ASP A 79 -28.44 2.15 16.92
C ASP A 79 -27.48 0.96 16.99
N ALA A 80 -26.89 0.55 15.85
CA ALA A 80 -25.95 -0.56 15.83
C ALA A 80 -24.71 -0.25 16.67
N THR A 81 -24.34 -1.20 17.53
CA THR A 81 -23.11 -1.17 18.32
C THR A 81 -22.05 -2.10 17.71
N PRO A 82 -20.75 -1.80 17.87
CA PRO A 82 -19.70 -2.68 17.37
C PRO A 82 -19.76 -4.06 18.04
N GLU A 83 -19.82 -5.13 17.25
CA GLU A 83 -19.78 -6.51 17.76
C GLU A 83 -18.43 -6.87 18.38
N PHE A 84 -17.35 -6.28 17.87
CA PHE A 84 -15.98 -6.50 18.32
C PHE A 84 -15.37 -5.22 18.87
N ARG A 85 -14.54 -5.35 19.91
CA ARG A 85 -13.74 -4.25 20.43
C ARG A 85 -12.79 -3.75 19.35
N THR A 86 -12.56 -2.44 19.26
CA THR A 86 -11.75 -1.82 18.18
C THR A 86 -10.39 -2.48 17.97
N LEU A 87 -9.67 -2.81 19.05
CA LEU A 87 -8.37 -3.49 18.95
C LEU A 87 -8.51 -4.89 18.32
N SER A 88 -9.50 -5.66 18.74
CA SER A 88 -9.78 -6.98 18.16
C SER A 88 -10.19 -6.88 16.69
N TRP A 89 -10.97 -5.86 16.33
CA TRP A 89 -11.35 -5.59 14.94
C TRP A 89 -10.16 -5.23 14.05
N ILE A 90 -9.27 -4.35 14.51
CA ILE A 90 -8.02 -4.02 13.80
C ILE A 90 -7.15 -5.27 13.63
N ALA A 91 -7.02 -6.10 14.68
CA ALA A 91 -6.26 -7.34 14.60
C ALA A 91 -6.85 -8.31 13.57
N MET A 92 -8.19 -8.42 13.48
CA MET A 92 -8.85 -9.24 12.45
C MET A 92 -8.58 -8.72 11.04
N LEU A 93 -8.63 -7.39 10.82
CA LEU A 93 -8.27 -6.80 9.52
C LEU A 93 -6.81 -7.07 9.15
N PHE A 94 -5.90 -6.97 10.12
CA PHE A 94 -4.48 -7.28 9.91
C PHE A 94 -4.30 -8.76 9.52
N CYS A 95 -4.91 -9.69 10.25
CA CYS A 95 -4.84 -11.12 9.93
C CYS A 95 -5.50 -11.48 8.59
N ALA A 96 -6.57 -10.76 8.19
CA ALA A 96 -7.25 -11.00 6.93
C ALA A 96 -6.50 -10.40 5.72
N GLY A 97 -5.82 -9.27 5.91
CA GLY A 97 -5.14 -8.53 4.84
C GLY A 97 -3.68 -8.92 4.63
N ILE A 98 -2.98 -9.38 5.67
CA ILE A 98 -1.55 -9.69 5.60
C ILE A 98 -1.37 -11.16 5.22
N GLY A 99 -0.86 -11.38 4.01
CA GLY A 99 -0.56 -12.72 3.48
C GLY A 99 0.93 -13.08 3.53
N THR A 100 1.23 -14.34 3.21
CA THR A 100 2.60 -14.86 3.05
C THR A 100 3.43 -14.07 2.04
N SER A 101 2.78 -13.45 1.06
CA SER A 101 3.44 -12.56 0.08
C SER A 101 4.15 -11.39 0.74
N LEU A 102 3.58 -10.76 1.78
CA LEU A 102 4.24 -9.65 2.46
C LEU A 102 5.52 -10.11 3.16
N LEU A 103 5.49 -11.26 3.84
CA LEU A 103 6.68 -11.80 4.51
C LEU A 103 7.79 -12.11 3.49
N TYR A 104 7.43 -12.72 2.36
CA TYR A 104 8.37 -13.03 1.29
C TYR A 104 8.99 -11.77 0.69
N TRP A 105 8.16 -10.81 0.25
CA TRP A 105 8.63 -9.58 -0.37
C TRP A 105 9.40 -8.69 0.60
N ALA A 106 8.94 -8.53 1.86
CA ALA A 106 9.68 -7.77 2.87
C ALA A 106 11.11 -8.29 3.09
N THR A 107 11.34 -9.59 2.92
CA THR A 107 12.68 -10.19 3.05
C THR A 107 13.53 -10.18 1.80
N ILE A 108 13.01 -9.91 0.60
CA ILE A 108 13.81 -10.00 -0.65
C ILE A 108 13.78 -8.71 -1.47
N GLU A 109 12.82 -7.83 -1.25
CA GLU A 109 12.59 -6.63 -2.06
C GLU A 109 13.81 -5.70 -2.07
N TRP A 110 14.43 -5.51 -0.91
CA TRP A 110 15.70 -4.79 -0.77
C TRP A 110 16.84 -5.40 -1.60
N VAL A 111 16.91 -6.73 -1.72
CA VAL A 111 17.90 -7.41 -2.58
C VAL A 111 17.64 -7.09 -4.05
N TYR A 112 16.37 -6.99 -4.46
CA TYR A 112 16.01 -6.56 -5.81
C TYR A 112 16.42 -5.11 -6.09
N TYR A 113 16.18 -4.20 -5.16
CA TYR A 113 16.62 -2.81 -5.31
C TYR A 113 18.14 -2.68 -5.32
N TYR A 114 18.84 -3.53 -4.58
CA TYR A 114 20.30 -3.57 -4.61
C TYR A 114 20.85 -4.04 -5.97
N GLN A 115 20.31 -5.13 -6.51
CA GLN A 115 20.78 -5.67 -7.79
C GLN A 115 20.38 -4.81 -9.01
N ALA A 116 19.29 -4.07 -8.89
CA ALA A 116 18.80 -3.18 -9.94
C ALA A 116 18.30 -1.87 -9.33
N PRO A 117 19.22 -0.94 -9.00
CA PRO A 117 18.86 0.34 -8.40
C PRO A 117 17.89 1.12 -9.31
N PRO A 118 16.77 1.63 -8.77
CA PRO A 118 15.89 2.50 -9.54
C PRO A 118 16.60 3.82 -9.88
N PHE A 119 16.05 4.56 -10.86
CA PHE A 119 16.50 5.91 -11.24
C PHE A 119 17.87 6.01 -11.94
N GLY A 120 18.41 4.91 -12.45
CA GLY A 120 19.63 4.93 -13.28
C GLY A 120 20.93 5.03 -12.49
N ILE A 121 20.90 4.64 -11.22
CA ILE A 121 22.09 4.52 -10.37
C ILE A 121 22.83 3.23 -10.79
N GLU A 122 24.14 3.32 -11.04
CA GLU A 122 24.98 2.15 -11.32
C GLU A 122 25.30 1.44 -10.01
N ALA A 123 25.16 0.11 -9.96
CA ALA A 123 25.57 -0.69 -8.81
C ALA A 123 27.12 -0.75 -8.77
N GLU A 124 27.75 0.15 -8.02
CA GLU A 124 29.21 0.25 -7.90
C GLU A 124 29.76 -0.58 -6.72
N GLY A 125 30.04 -1.86 -6.99
CA GLY A 125 31.32 -2.46 -6.57
C GLY A 125 31.39 -3.31 -5.28
N ASP A 126 31.96 -4.51 -5.45
CA ASP A 126 32.71 -5.42 -4.56
C ASP A 126 32.36 -5.62 -3.06
N ASN A 127 31.56 -4.79 -2.40
CA ASN A 127 31.34 -4.84 -0.96
C ASN A 127 29.87 -4.54 -0.59
N VAL A 128 29.09 -5.61 -0.41
CA VAL A 128 27.64 -5.59 -0.15
C VAL A 128 27.23 -4.69 1.03
N LEU A 129 28.12 -4.52 2.02
CA LEU A 129 27.86 -3.67 3.20
C LEU A 129 27.99 -2.16 2.93
N GLU A 130 28.85 -1.75 2.00
CA GLU A 130 29.04 -0.32 1.68
C GLU A 130 27.95 0.17 0.73
N ASP A 131 27.52 -0.66 -0.22
CA ASP A 131 26.37 -0.34 -1.08
C ASP A 131 25.04 -0.40 -0.32
N LEU A 132 24.86 -1.38 0.58
CA LEU A 132 23.73 -1.36 1.50
C LEU A 132 23.80 -0.12 2.39
N GLY A 133 25.01 0.29 2.82
CA GLY A 133 25.25 1.53 3.53
C GLY A 133 24.78 2.75 2.76
N SER A 134 25.18 2.90 1.49
CA SER A 134 24.81 4.05 0.65
C SER A 134 23.33 4.07 0.24
N MET A 135 22.74 2.91 -0.03
CA MET A 135 21.30 2.76 -0.26
C MET A 135 20.51 3.02 1.02
N ILE A 136 20.93 2.48 2.17
CA ILE A 136 20.33 2.76 3.48
C ILE A 136 20.56 4.21 3.87
N GLU A 137 21.65 4.86 3.47
CA GLU A 137 21.90 6.29 3.69
C GLU A 137 20.97 7.16 2.83
N GLN A 138 20.66 6.76 1.60
CA GLN A 138 19.57 7.37 0.81
C GLN A 138 18.17 7.02 1.33
N PHE A 139 17.97 5.85 1.95
CA PHE A 139 16.79 5.58 2.77
C PHE A 139 16.85 6.29 4.14
N SER A 140 18.02 6.75 4.59
CA SER A 140 18.27 7.52 5.83
C SER A 140 18.06 9.01 5.61
N ASP A 141 17.86 9.44 4.37
CA ASP A 141 17.08 10.63 4.02
C ASP A 141 15.57 10.42 4.30
N TRP A 142 15.18 9.38 5.06
CA TRP A 142 14.08 9.54 6.00
C TRP A 142 14.49 10.62 6.98
N ASP A 143 14.23 11.87 6.59
CA ASP A 143 14.33 13.01 7.48
C ASP A 143 13.65 12.59 8.78
N TRP A 144 14.41 12.54 9.88
CA TRP A 144 13.86 12.18 11.17
C TRP A 144 12.73 13.17 11.55
N ALA A 145 12.68 14.33 10.90
CA ALA A 145 11.53 15.21 10.90
C ALA A 145 10.28 14.57 10.28
N THR A 146 10.36 13.79 9.20
CA THR A 146 9.20 13.08 8.61
C THR A 146 8.64 12.02 9.55
N VAL A 147 9.51 11.21 10.17
CA VAL A 147 9.09 10.23 11.18
C VAL A 147 8.57 10.94 12.44
N ALA A 148 9.25 12.00 12.89
CA ALA A 148 8.80 12.80 14.04
C ALA A 148 7.48 13.53 13.75
N ILE A 149 7.27 14.07 12.54
CA ILE A 149 6.01 14.68 12.09
C ILE A 149 4.93 13.61 12.07
N GLY A 150 5.21 12.40 11.56
CA GLY A 150 4.27 11.28 11.58
C GLY A 150 3.85 10.88 13.00
N VAL A 151 4.81 10.76 13.91
CA VAL A 151 4.58 10.43 15.32
C VAL A 151 3.86 11.57 16.06
N VAL A 152 4.24 12.82 15.82
CA VAL A 152 3.61 14.02 16.40
C VAL A 152 2.20 14.21 15.86
N ALA A 153 1.97 13.94 14.56
CA ALA A 153 0.65 13.94 13.94
C ALA A 153 -0.24 12.86 14.54
N LEU A 154 0.28 11.64 14.73
CA LEU A 154 -0.43 10.55 15.42
C LEU A 154 -0.73 10.91 16.88
N ALA A 155 0.23 11.46 17.62
CA ALA A 155 0.02 11.89 19.00
C ALA A 155 -1.03 13.03 19.10
N ALA A 156 -0.98 14.00 18.18
CA ALA A 156 -1.95 15.09 18.09
C ALA A 156 -3.34 14.57 17.70
N LEU A 157 -3.43 13.59 16.79
CA LEU A 157 -4.67 12.89 16.44
C LEU A 157 -5.30 12.21 17.65
N PHE A 158 -4.51 11.47 18.42
CA PHE A 158 -4.98 10.83 19.65
C PHE A 158 -5.40 11.87 20.71
N ALA A 159 -4.64 12.96 20.85
CA ALA A 159 -4.95 14.04 21.79
C ALA A 159 -6.24 14.79 21.40
N ILE A 160 -6.43 15.12 20.11
CA ILE A 160 -7.64 15.78 19.61
C ILE A 160 -8.84 14.84 19.73
N GLY A 161 -8.68 13.55 19.42
CA GLY A 161 -9.72 12.55 19.64
C GLY A 161 -10.10 12.39 21.13
N ARG A 162 -9.16 12.63 22.05
CA ARG A 162 -9.38 12.53 23.51
C ARG A 162 -10.00 13.80 24.11
N PHE A 163 -9.56 14.98 23.70
CA PHE A 163 -9.88 16.26 24.36
C PHE A 163 -10.82 17.17 23.54
N LEU A 164 -10.87 17.02 22.21
CA LEU A 164 -11.69 17.83 21.31
C LEU A 164 -12.40 16.96 20.25
N PRO A 165 -13.22 15.97 20.66
CA PRO A 165 -13.80 14.95 19.78
C PRO A 165 -14.80 15.49 18.73
N LYS A 166 -15.18 16.77 18.82
CA LYS A 166 -16.06 17.44 17.85
C LYS A 166 -15.31 18.04 16.66
N LEU A 167 -13.98 18.14 16.75
CA LEU A 167 -13.15 18.63 15.65
C LEU A 167 -12.54 17.44 14.89
N PRO A 168 -12.52 17.48 13.55
CA PRO A 168 -11.87 16.44 12.74
C PRO A 168 -10.35 16.53 12.95
N GLY A 169 -9.82 15.73 13.87
CA GLY A 169 -8.41 15.79 14.28
C GLY A 169 -7.43 15.67 13.12
N ALA A 170 -7.72 14.82 12.12
CA ALA A 170 -6.86 14.67 10.95
C ALA A 170 -6.80 15.95 10.10
N LEU A 171 -7.93 16.65 9.99
CA LEU A 171 -8.04 17.88 9.21
C LEU A 171 -7.36 19.05 9.95
N VAL A 172 -7.49 19.10 11.27
CA VAL A 172 -6.78 20.08 12.11
C VAL A 172 -5.26 19.87 12.05
N VAL A 173 -4.81 18.61 12.16
CA VAL A 173 -3.37 18.27 12.07
C VAL A 173 -2.83 18.55 10.67
N MET A 174 -3.60 18.23 9.61
CA MET A 174 -3.22 18.52 8.23
C MET A 174 -3.14 20.03 7.95
N LEU A 175 -4.15 20.81 8.32
CA LEU A 175 -4.13 22.27 8.12
C LEU A 175 -3.04 22.94 8.97
N ALA A 176 -2.80 22.44 10.19
CA ALA A 176 -1.69 22.90 11.01
C ALA A 176 -0.33 22.54 10.38
N ALA A 177 -0.17 21.35 9.81
CA ALA A 177 1.04 20.94 9.12
C ALA A 177 1.31 21.76 7.85
N ILE A 178 0.27 22.05 7.05
CA ILE A 178 0.35 22.92 5.87
C ILE A 178 0.69 24.36 6.27
N GLY A 179 0.03 24.89 7.30
CA GLY A 179 0.32 26.24 7.81
C GLY A 179 1.71 26.36 8.41
N LEU A 180 2.16 25.33 9.14
CA LEU A 180 3.52 25.26 9.69
C LEU A 180 4.56 25.13 8.59
N SER A 181 4.26 24.36 7.54
CA SER A 181 5.11 24.22 6.35
C SER A 181 5.27 25.54 5.59
N ALA A 182 4.23 26.40 5.54
CA ALA A 182 4.33 27.73 4.93
C ALA A 182 5.10 28.77 5.77
N ILE A 183 5.30 28.51 7.07
CA ILE A 183 6.00 29.42 8.00
C ILE A 183 7.47 28.99 8.19
N LEU A 184 7.75 27.70 8.05
CA LEU A 184 9.11 27.15 8.11
C LEU A 184 9.76 27.29 6.73
N ASP A 185 10.93 27.95 6.68
CA ASP A 185 11.69 28.17 5.45
C ASP A 185 12.54 26.92 5.12
N TRP A 186 11.95 25.95 4.42
CA TRP A 186 12.55 24.64 4.15
C TRP A 186 13.73 24.69 3.17
N GLU A 187 13.80 25.72 2.30
CA GLU A 187 14.92 25.91 1.36
C GLU A 187 16.23 26.24 2.08
N GLY A 188 16.16 27.00 3.19
CA GLY A 188 17.32 27.29 4.03
C GLY A 188 17.87 26.08 4.81
N GLY A 189 17.10 24.99 4.90
CA GLY A 189 17.43 23.76 5.63
C GLY A 189 18.04 22.64 4.78
N GLY A 190 18.26 22.85 3.48
CA GLY A 190 18.85 21.86 2.58
C GLY A 190 17.86 20.86 1.97
N ILE A 191 16.55 21.13 2.05
CA ILE A 191 15.52 20.27 1.44
C ILE A 191 15.05 20.91 0.13
N HIS A 192 15.38 20.28 -1.00
CA HIS A 192 14.90 20.71 -2.31
C HIS A 192 13.44 20.29 -2.51
N VAL A 193 12.56 21.27 -2.74
CA VAL A 193 11.16 21.02 -3.10
C VAL A 193 11.12 20.39 -4.49
N VAL A 194 10.54 19.18 -4.59
CA VAL A 194 10.38 18.49 -5.87
C VAL A 194 9.20 19.09 -6.62
N GLY A 195 9.50 20.00 -7.55
CA GLY A 195 8.57 20.62 -8.48
C GLY A 195 8.28 22.08 -8.18
N GLU A 196 8.19 22.91 -9.23
CA GLU A 196 7.65 24.26 -9.14
C GLU A 196 6.13 24.17 -8.97
N ILE A 197 5.61 24.92 -8.00
CA ILE A 197 4.17 25.06 -7.71
C ILE A 197 3.48 25.94 -8.75
#